data_AF-A0A535E884-F1
#
_entry.id   AF-A0A535E884-F1
#
_cell.length_a   1.000
_cell.length_b   1.000
_cell.length_c   1.000
_cell.angle_alpha   90.00
_cell.angle_beta   90.00
_cell.angle_gamma   90.00
#
_symmetry.space_group_name_H-M   'P 1'
#
loop_
_entity.id
_entity.type
_entity.pdbx_description
1 polymer ?
#
loop_
_entity_poly.entity_id
_entity_poly.type
_entity_poly.pdbx_seq_one_letter_code
_entity_poly.pdbx_strand_id
1 'polypeptide(L)'
;ADPDGHVRDAQMRIEGPDGTTYYALPLLAAARQVRADLTKASLTGDRLVIPAPLGQRVLPLNQRGGMPVYYASRPATSTTEQQKVGFCANPLEFCVVSMKDVIAGAVPRDLIVGRTVFVGFHSVSAVPDDYPVPNSVGRKMFGVEIWANTAQSIFTNRYPVLKQDFITTLLQLLLVTLGGMLLVVRWRLWGFLGARGVLAAYIAGAYVLFSLQTQGEVGNGPVEVPSIGYVLPSAFWWVIGLGYLLFEEQLAVSRTQSTFGRFVTPAVARTIMDREETGQLALGGEDRRVTVLFGDIRGLTTISEGMTPAILLGHLNRYFDGMVTIVNRYEGSVNKYNGDNIMVIWGAPIEVADEARKAVECALEMQKWIQAERAKGGPDVSFGFGINTGHVVAGFLGALGRMEYTVIGDTANVASRLTSADIARRDQVACSAETLSELGSDVDYVDLGAIQVKGRAEPVACYQINRIGALANPNAAPAPQIRVASAAVAGSH
;
A
#
# COMPACT_ATOMS: atom_id res chain seq x y z
N ALA A 1 -1.67 -29.27 36.92
CA ALA A 1 -1.84 -28.89 35.51
C ALA A 1 -1.48 -27.42 35.36
N ASP A 2 -1.04 -27.04 34.17
CA ASP A 2 -0.78 -25.66 33.75
C ASP A 2 -2.08 -24.87 33.64
N PRO A 3 -2.03 -23.52 33.50
CA PRO A 3 -3.23 -22.69 33.36
C PRO A 3 -4.14 -23.07 32.18
N ASP A 4 -3.59 -23.71 31.15
CA ASP A 4 -4.31 -24.22 29.98
C ASP A 4 -4.79 -25.69 30.15
N GLY A 5 -4.74 -26.20 31.38
CA GLY A 5 -5.23 -27.53 31.75
C GLY A 5 -4.29 -28.69 31.39
N HIS A 6 -3.21 -28.45 30.65
CA HIS A 6 -2.27 -29.51 30.26
C HIS A 6 -1.30 -29.84 31.39
N VAL A 7 -0.87 -31.09 31.48
CA VAL A 7 0.19 -31.50 32.42
C VAL A 7 1.50 -31.59 31.66
N ARG A 8 2.39 -30.62 31.84
CA ARG A 8 3.73 -30.62 31.22
C ARG A 8 4.85 -30.93 32.21
N ASP A 9 4.65 -30.52 33.46
CA ASP A 9 5.60 -30.73 34.55
C ASP A 9 5.03 -31.66 35.61
N ALA A 10 5.90 -32.47 36.21
CA ALA A 10 5.60 -33.26 37.40
C ALA A 10 6.40 -32.72 38.59
N GLN A 11 5.76 -32.54 39.75
CA GLN A 11 6.52 -32.20 40.96
C GLN A 11 7.35 -33.40 41.41
N MET A 12 8.65 -33.19 41.61
CA MET A 12 9.58 -34.26 42.02
C MET A 12 9.74 -34.34 43.53
N ARG A 13 9.53 -33.23 44.21
CA ARG A 13 9.79 -33.05 45.63
C ARG A 13 8.74 -32.12 46.23
N ILE A 14 8.18 -32.52 47.36
CA ILE A 14 7.30 -31.70 48.18
C ILE A 14 7.95 -31.55 49.55
N GLU A 15 8.11 -30.32 50.02
CA GLU A 15 8.54 -30.05 51.39
C GLU A 15 7.30 -30.00 52.29
N GLY A 16 7.28 -30.87 53.30
CA GLY A 16 6.23 -30.85 54.31
C GLY A 16 6.40 -29.68 55.29
N PRO A 17 5.35 -29.33 56.05
CA PRO A 17 5.40 -28.27 57.06
C PRO A 17 6.52 -28.45 58.10
N ASP A 18 6.89 -29.70 58.37
CA ASP A 18 7.91 -30.09 59.36
C ASP A 18 9.33 -30.11 58.77
N GLY A 19 9.54 -29.57 57.56
CA GLY A 19 10.82 -29.59 56.86
C GLY A 19 11.20 -30.97 56.27
N THR A 20 10.32 -31.97 56.39
CA THR A 20 10.54 -33.30 55.81
C THR A 20 10.35 -33.26 54.30
N THR A 21 11.33 -33.79 53.56
CA THR A 21 11.29 -33.87 52.11
C THR A 21 10.59 -35.16 51.65
N TYR A 22 9.51 -35.02 50.89
CA TYR A 22 8.80 -36.14 50.26
C TYR A 22 9.12 -36.18 48.77
N TYR A 23 9.61 -37.34 48.30
CA TYR A 23 9.86 -37.58 46.88
C TYR A 23 8.63 -38.15 46.20
N ALA A 24 8.37 -37.71 44.97
CA ALA A 24 7.25 -38.20 44.20
C ALA A 24 7.41 -39.69 43.82
N LEU A 25 6.29 -40.41 43.72
CA LEU A 25 6.27 -41.85 43.37
C LEU A 25 7.04 -42.18 42.08
N PRO A 26 6.93 -41.39 40.98
CA PRO A 26 7.70 -41.65 39.76
C PRO A 26 9.22 -41.60 39.97
N LEU A 27 9.68 -40.69 40.83
CA LEU A 27 11.10 -40.55 41.15
C LEU A 27 11.61 -41.74 41.96
N LEU A 28 10.85 -42.18 42.97
CA LEU A 28 11.15 -43.38 43.76
C LEU A 28 11.21 -44.64 42.88
N ALA A 29 10.23 -44.78 41.99
CA ALA A 29 10.14 -45.90 41.06
C ALA A 29 11.33 -45.95 40.10
N ALA A 30 11.66 -44.81 39.47
CA ALA A 30 12.81 -44.70 38.59
C ALA A 30 14.14 -44.94 39.33
N ALA A 31 14.31 -44.33 40.52
CA ALA A 31 15.51 -44.49 41.34
C ALA A 31 15.75 -45.95 41.74
N ARG A 32 14.71 -46.67 42.15
CA ARG A 32 14.81 -48.11 42.47
C ARG A 32 15.22 -48.94 41.26
N GLN A 33 14.66 -48.64 40.08
CA GLN A 33 14.97 -49.35 38.84
C GLN A 33 16.44 -49.16 38.43
N VAL A 34 16.98 -47.95 38.58
CA VAL A 34 18.38 -47.64 38.27
C VAL A 34 19.34 -47.88 39.45
N ARG A 35 18.85 -48.40 40.58
CA ARG A 35 19.61 -48.57 41.85
C ARG A 35 20.29 -47.27 42.30
N ALA A 36 19.63 -46.14 42.10
CA ALA A 36 20.11 -44.83 42.53
C ALA A 36 19.87 -44.61 44.02
N ASP A 37 20.80 -43.92 44.67
CA ASP A 37 20.73 -43.59 46.08
C ASP A 37 20.17 -42.16 46.26
N LEU A 38 18.88 -42.07 46.62
CA LEU A 38 18.20 -40.79 46.82
C LEU A 38 18.74 -40.00 48.02
N THR A 39 19.42 -40.64 48.98
CA THR A 39 20.05 -39.93 50.11
C THR A 39 21.22 -39.06 49.67
N LYS A 40 21.81 -39.37 48.51
CA LYS A 40 22.90 -38.62 47.89
C LYS A 40 22.42 -37.67 46.79
N ALA A 41 21.10 -37.46 46.66
CA ALA A 41 20.56 -36.50 45.73
C ALA A 41 20.99 -35.08 46.13
N SER A 42 21.51 -34.31 45.18
CA SER A 42 21.93 -32.93 45.41
C SER A 42 21.25 -31.98 44.43
N LEU A 43 20.86 -30.80 44.92
CA LEU A 43 20.30 -29.74 44.10
C LEU A 43 21.43 -28.78 43.70
N THR A 44 21.72 -28.68 42.41
CA THR A 44 22.72 -27.76 41.86
C THR A 44 22.02 -26.78 40.91
N GLY A 45 21.68 -25.59 41.40
CA GLY A 45 20.91 -24.60 40.63
C GLY A 45 19.51 -25.11 40.29
N ASP A 46 19.20 -25.18 38.99
CA ASP A 46 17.95 -25.67 38.42
C ASP A 46 17.97 -27.19 38.12
N ARG A 47 18.90 -27.95 38.73
CA ARG A 47 19.08 -29.38 38.46
C ARG A 47 19.11 -30.20 39.74
N LEU A 48 18.33 -31.27 39.78
CA LEU A 48 18.43 -32.32 40.79
C LEU A 48 19.30 -33.45 40.23
N VAL A 49 20.45 -33.68 40.85
CA VAL A 49 21.42 -34.70 40.44
C VAL A 49 21.34 -35.88 41.40
N ILE A 50 21.15 -37.08 40.85
CA ILE A 50 21.03 -38.32 41.63
C ILE A 50 22.09 -39.30 41.16
N PRO A 51 23.04 -39.71 42.03
CA PRO A 51 24.03 -40.71 41.68
C PRO A 51 23.40 -42.09 41.44
N ALA A 52 23.72 -42.73 40.33
CA ALA A 52 23.34 -44.11 40.04
C ALA A 52 24.51 -44.90 39.43
N PRO A 53 24.56 -46.24 39.63
CA PRO A 53 25.61 -47.10 39.07
C PRO A 53 25.75 -47.04 37.54
N LEU A 54 24.66 -46.71 36.82
CA LEU A 54 24.61 -46.59 35.36
C LEU A 54 24.75 -45.14 34.86
N GLY A 55 25.30 -44.25 35.70
CA GLY A 55 25.47 -42.82 35.41
C GLY A 55 24.54 -41.94 36.24
N GLN A 56 24.93 -40.68 36.46
CA GLN A 56 24.13 -39.72 37.21
C GLN A 56 22.81 -39.42 36.45
N ARG A 57 21.70 -39.34 37.19
CA ARG A 57 20.43 -38.81 36.67
C ARG A 57 20.37 -37.32 36.96
N VAL A 58 20.23 -36.51 35.93
CA VAL A 58 20.21 -35.05 36.03
C VAL A 58 18.83 -34.58 35.61
N LEU A 59 17.98 -34.28 36.59
CA LEU A 59 16.61 -33.85 36.37
C LEU A 59 16.59 -32.31 36.31
N PRO A 60 16.20 -31.70 35.18
CA PRO A 60 15.97 -30.26 35.12
C PRO A 60 14.70 -29.93 35.93
N LEU A 61 14.78 -28.88 36.75
CA LEU A 61 13.66 -28.37 37.53
C LEU A 61 13.35 -26.95 37.08
N ASN A 62 12.06 -26.67 36.89
CA ASN A 62 11.58 -25.31 36.72
C ASN A 62 11.66 -24.54 38.06
N GLN A 63 11.40 -23.23 38.02
CA GLN A 63 11.45 -22.37 39.22
C GLN A 63 10.46 -22.80 40.34
N ARG A 64 9.47 -23.65 40.03
CA ARG A 64 8.47 -24.18 40.96
C ARG A 64 8.82 -25.60 41.45
N GLY A 65 10.01 -26.12 41.13
CA GLY A 65 10.44 -27.48 41.51
C GLY A 65 9.77 -28.61 40.70
N GLY A 66 9.08 -28.27 39.61
CA GLY A 66 8.51 -29.22 38.66
C GLY A 66 9.54 -29.64 37.61
N MET A 67 9.57 -30.92 37.28
CA MET A 67 10.39 -31.48 36.20
C MET A 67 9.55 -31.63 34.93
N PRO A 68 10.02 -31.15 33.77
CA PRO A 68 9.32 -31.33 32.51
C PRO A 68 9.30 -32.81 32.12
N VAL A 69 8.12 -33.30 31.79
CA VAL A 69 7.86 -34.70 31.48
C VAL A 69 8.07 -34.95 29.99
N TYR A 70 8.94 -35.91 29.66
CA TYR A 70 9.04 -36.44 28.32
C TYR A 70 7.98 -37.54 28.14
N TYR A 71 6.90 -37.20 27.42
CA TYR A 71 5.83 -38.14 27.10
C TYR A 71 6.27 -39.11 25.99
N ALA A 72 7.04 -40.14 26.39
CA ALA A 72 7.55 -41.19 25.51
C ALA A 72 6.43 -42.05 24.94
N SER A 73 5.31 -42.19 25.65
CA SER A 73 4.17 -43.02 25.27
C SER A 73 2.91 -42.18 25.04
N ARG A 74 2.08 -42.60 24.08
CA ARG A 74 0.75 -42.01 23.83
C ARG A 74 -0.26 -42.52 24.87
N PRO A 75 -1.41 -41.84 25.05
CA PRO A 75 -2.49 -42.35 25.91
C PRO A 75 -2.86 -43.78 25.55
N ALA A 76 -2.82 -44.68 26.53
CA ALA A 76 -3.07 -46.10 26.30
C ALA A 76 -4.48 -46.34 25.76
N THR A 77 -4.63 -47.31 24.88
CA THR A 77 -5.93 -47.85 24.45
C THR A 77 -6.71 -48.39 25.65
N SER A 78 -8.05 -48.35 25.58
CA SER A 78 -8.87 -48.78 26.70
C SER A 78 -8.64 -50.26 27.02
N THR A 79 -8.71 -50.65 28.30
CA THR A 79 -8.50 -52.04 28.72
C THR A 79 -9.43 -53.03 28.00
N THR A 80 -10.66 -52.61 27.71
CA THR A 80 -11.65 -53.37 26.92
C THR A 80 -11.21 -53.59 25.47
N GLU A 81 -10.53 -52.62 24.85
CA GLU A 81 -10.00 -52.75 23.49
C GLU A 81 -8.71 -53.55 23.45
N GLN A 82 -7.83 -53.39 24.44
CA GLN A 82 -6.60 -54.17 24.56
C GLN A 82 -6.88 -55.68 24.68
N GLN A 83 -7.96 -56.07 25.38
CA GLN A 83 -8.37 -57.48 25.46
C GLN A 83 -8.71 -58.11 24.09
N LYS A 84 -9.13 -57.32 23.09
CA LYS A 84 -9.50 -57.83 21.77
C LYS A 84 -8.29 -58.11 20.88
N VAL A 85 -7.19 -57.40 21.08
CA VAL A 85 -5.97 -57.44 20.25
C VAL A 85 -4.85 -58.25 20.92
N GLY A 86 -4.94 -58.43 22.24
CA GLY A 86 -3.92 -59.06 23.09
C GLY A 86 -3.32 -58.05 24.06
N PHE A 87 -3.02 -58.49 25.28
CA PHE A 87 -2.43 -57.62 26.31
C PHE A 87 -1.14 -56.97 25.80
N CYS A 88 -1.10 -55.64 25.83
CA CYS A 88 0.11 -54.86 25.61
C CYS A 88 0.76 -55.07 24.23
N ALA A 89 -0.07 -55.25 23.19
CA ALA A 89 0.36 -55.50 21.82
C ALA A 89 1.00 -54.27 21.12
N ASN A 90 0.70 -53.05 21.56
CA ASN A 90 1.24 -51.83 20.95
C ASN A 90 2.53 -51.37 21.66
N PRO A 91 3.71 -51.38 21.00
CA PRO A 91 4.97 -50.98 21.61
C PRO A 91 5.08 -49.45 21.87
N LEU A 92 4.18 -48.63 21.32
CA LEU A 92 4.15 -47.18 21.51
C LEU A 92 3.29 -46.74 22.72
N GLU A 93 2.58 -47.68 23.34
CA GLU A 93 1.70 -47.46 24.49
C GLU A 93 2.26 -48.15 25.75
N PHE A 94 1.95 -47.62 26.92
CA PHE A 94 2.21 -48.37 28.15
C PHE A 94 1.29 -49.59 28.22
N CYS A 95 1.83 -50.66 28.77
CA CYS A 95 1.08 -51.88 29.06
C CYS A 95 0.09 -51.61 30.19
N VAL A 96 -1.22 -51.57 29.87
CA VAL A 96 -2.28 -51.30 30.84
C VAL A 96 -3.19 -52.53 30.94
N VAL A 97 -3.25 -53.12 32.13
CA VAL A 97 -4.08 -54.30 32.40
C VAL A 97 -5.10 -54.00 33.49
N SER A 98 -6.28 -54.61 33.42
CA SER A 98 -7.29 -54.42 34.47
C SER A 98 -6.94 -55.22 35.73
N MET A 99 -7.18 -54.64 36.91
CA MET A 99 -6.96 -55.35 38.19
C MET A 99 -7.80 -56.62 38.28
N LYS A 100 -8.99 -56.62 37.66
CA LYS A 100 -9.86 -57.79 37.55
C LYS A 100 -9.15 -58.96 36.87
N ASP A 101 -8.47 -58.72 35.75
CA ASP A 101 -7.79 -59.76 34.98
C ASP A 101 -6.54 -60.28 35.70
N VAL A 102 -5.86 -59.41 36.45
CA VAL A 102 -4.73 -59.80 37.30
C VAL A 102 -5.19 -60.72 38.43
N ILE A 103 -6.28 -60.38 39.12
CA ILE A 103 -6.87 -61.21 40.20
C ILE A 103 -7.39 -62.54 39.66
N ALA A 104 -7.99 -62.53 38.45
CA ALA A 104 -8.48 -63.72 37.78
C ALA A 104 -7.36 -64.62 37.21
N GLY A 105 -6.10 -64.19 37.26
CA GLY A 105 -4.96 -64.93 36.73
C GLY A 105 -4.89 -64.99 35.20
N ALA A 106 -5.61 -64.12 34.50
CA ALA A 106 -5.66 -64.07 33.04
C ALA A 106 -4.44 -63.36 32.41
N VAL A 107 -3.71 -62.56 33.20
CA VAL A 107 -2.53 -61.82 32.74
C VAL A 107 -1.27 -62.69 32.84
N PRO A 108 -0.46 -62.83 31.78
CA PRO A 108 0.81 -63.53 31.80
C PRO A 108 1.77 -63.02 32.89
N ARG A 109 2.43 -63.93 33.62
CA ARG A 109 3.29 -63.58 34.77
C ARG A 109 4.53 -62.77 34.37
N ASP A 110 5.04 -62.95 33.16
CA ASP A 110 6.19 -62.24 32.60
C ASP A 110 5.93 -60.73 32.40
N LEU A 111 4.66 -60.32 32.29
CA LEU A 111 4.27 -58.90 32.24
C LEU A 111 4.31 -58.22 33.61
N ILE A 112 4.36 -59.00 34.71
CA ILE A 112 4.28 -58.48 36.08
C ILE A 112 5.62 -58.66 36.80
N VAL A 113 6.23 -59.84 36.71
CA VAL A 113 7.44 -60.17 37.46
C VAL A 113 8.66 -59.40 36.95
N GLY A 114 9.36 -58.71 37.84
CA GLY A 114 10.57 -57.94 37.52
C GLY A 114 10.29 -56.60 36.82
N ARG A 115 9.02 -56.18 36.72
CA ARG A 115 8.61 -54.89 36.14
C ARG A 115 8.20 -53.92 37.24
N THR A 116 8.35 -52.62 36.95
CA THR A 116 7.77 -51.56 37.77
C THR A 116 6.31 -51.39 37.39
N VAL A 117 5.41 -51.69 38.33
CA VAL A 117 3.96 -51.62 38.11
C VAL A 117 3.40 -50.43 38.87
N PHE A 118 2.74 -49.52 38.16
CA PHE A 118 1.95 -48.46 38.76
C PHE A 118 0.49 -48.90 38.84
N VAL A 119 -0.13 -48.73 40.01
CA VAL A 119 -1.53 -49.05 40.25
C VAL A 119 -2.28 -47.75 40.44
N GLY A 120 -3.32 -47.53 39.63
CA GLY A 120 -4.12 -46.32 39.66
C GLY A 120 -5.54 -46.56 39.16
N PHE A 121 -6.39 -45.55 39.29
CA PHE A 121 -7.79 -45.63 38.91
C PHE A 121 -8.00 -45.22 37.45
N HIS A 122 -8.67 -46.07 36.69
CA HIS A 122 -9.12 -45.80 35.32
C HIS A 122 -10.66 -45.64 35.38
N SER A 123 -11.13 -44.50 35.89
CA SER A 123 -12.55 -44.22 36.14
C SER A 123 -13.01 -42.99 35.38
N VAL A 124 -14.10 -43.14 34.61
CA VAL A 124 -14.73 -42.04 33.85
C VAL A 124 -15.85 -41.37 34.67
N SER A 125 -16.41 -42.06 35.67
CA SER A 125 -17.67 -41.71 36.32
C SER A 125 -17.55 -41.21 37.77
N ALA A 126 -16.40 -41.37 38.41
CA ALA A 126 -16.12 -40.82 39.74
C ALA A 126 -14.76 -40.10 39.69
N VAL A 127 -14.80 -38.76 39.78
CA VAL A 127 -13.68 -37.80 39.68
C VAL A 127 -12.62 -38.25 38.65
N PRO A 128 -12.74 -37.82 37.39
CA PRO A 128 -11.81 -38.22 36.33
C PRO A 128 -10.36 -37.87 36.70
N ASP A 129 -9.51 -38.89 36.83
CA ASP A 129 -8.05 -38.74 36.94
C ASP A 129 -7.44 -38.73 35.53
N ASP A 130 -7.99 -37.89 34.64
CA ASP A 130 -7.60 -37.81 33.23
C ASP A 130 -7.23 -36.36 32.83
N TYR A 131 -6.05 -36.21 32.24
CA TYR A 131 -5.52 -34.89 31.89
C TYR A 131 -5.09 -34.82 30.43
N PRO A 132 -5.26 -33.65 29.78
CA PRO A 132 -4.65 -33.43 28.48
C PRO A 132 -3.13 -33.30 28.64
N VAL A 133 -2.39 -33.94 27.74
CA VAL A 133 -0.91 -33.93 27.72
C VAL A 133 -0.42 -33.57 26.31
N PRO A 134 0.81 -33.07 26.13
CA PRO A 134 1.28 -32.57 24.83
C PRO A 134 1.14 -33.54 23.64
N ASN A 135 1.20 -34.86 23.86
CA ASN A 135 1.08 -35.88 22.82
C ASN A 135 -0.28 -36.61 22.82
N SER A 136 -1.30 -36.06 23.50
CA SER A 136 -2.60 -36.73 23.72
C SER A 136 -3.52 -36.83 22.49
N VAL A 137 -3.31 -36.01 21.45
CA VAL A 137 -4.08 -35.98 20.18
C VAL A 137 -5.58 -36.28 20.37
N GLY A 138 -6.25 -35.54 21.27
CA GLY A 138 -7.69 -35.65 21.51
C GLY A 138 -8.14 -36.73 22.52
N ARG A 139 -7.24 -37.54 23.07
CA ARG A 139 -7.53 -38.52 24.14
C ARG A 139 -6.77 -38.17 25.40
N LYS A 140 -7.46 -37.83 26.49
CA LYS A 140 -6.78 -37.54 27.77
C LYS A 140 -6.02 -38.76 28.28
N MET A 141 -4.93 -38.50 28.99
CA MET A 141 -4.07 -39.50 29.61
C MET A 141 -4.39 -39.60 31.09
N PHE A 142 -4.49 -40.81 31.63
CA PHE A 142 -4.78 -40.99 33.05
C PHE A 142 -3.58 -40.61 33.92
N GLY A 143 -3.81 -40.12 35.14
CA GLY A 143 -2.75 -39.66 36.05
C GLY A 143 -1.67 -40.70 36.30
N VAL A 144 -2.05 -41.98 36.38
CA VAL A 144 -1.12 -43.11 36.51
C VAL A 144 -0.20 -43.28 35.27
N GLU A 145 -0.70 -43.00 34.07
CA GLU A 145 0.09 -43.03 32.83
C GLU A 145 1.03 -41.82 32.74
N ILE A 146 0.64 -40.67 33.29
CA ILE A 146 1.51 -39.50 33.43
C ILE A 146 2.67 -39.81 34.37
N TRP A 147 2.39 -40.48 35.50
CA TRP A 147 3.41 -40.96 36.42
C TRP A 147 4.35 -41.99 35.79
N ALA A 148 3.82 -42.89 34.96
CA ALA A 148 4.65 -43.82 34.18
C ALA A 148 5.56 -43.08 33.18
N ASN A 149 5.03 -42.10 32.43
CA ASN A 149 5.84 -41.25 31.53
C ASN A 149 6.90 -40.44 32.29
N THR A 150 6.56 -39.97 33.49
CA THR A 150 7.49 -39.24 34.37
C THR A 150 8.63 -40.14 34.83
N ALA A 151 8.32 -41.35 35.30
CA ALA A 151 9.33 -42.33 35.70
C ALA A 151 10.19 -42.77 34.51
N GLN A 152 9.59 -42.95 33.34
CA GLN A 152 10.30 -43.26 32.09
C GLN A 152 11.27 -42.15 31.72
N SER A 153 10.86 -40.87 31.80
CA SER A 153 11.72 -39.70 31.53
C SER A 153 13.00 -39.73 32.38
N ILE A 154 12.85 -40.04 33.67
CA ILE A 154 13.97 -40.13 34.62
C ILE A 154 14.83 -41.38 34.35
N PHE A 155 14.18 -42.51 34.06
CA PHE A 155 14.85 -43.76 33.74
C PHE A 155 15.73 -43.64 32.49
N THR A 156 15.20 -43.04 31.42
CA THR A 156 15.92 -42.81 30.16
C THR A 156 16.81 -41.57 30.20
N ASN A 157 16.71 -40.75 31.25
CA ASN A 157 17.38 -39.46 31.38
C ASN A 157 17.11 -38.53 30.16
N ARG A 158 15.87 -38.55 29.66
CA ARG A 158 15.39 -37.75 28.52
C ARG A 158 14.40 -36.72 29.04
N TYR A 159 14.64 -35.45 28.74
CA TYR A 159 13.80 -34.34 29.19
C TYR A 159 13.64 -33.33 28.04
N PRO A 160 12.46 -32.73 27.85
CA PRO A 160 12.27 -31.71 26.83
C PRO A 160 12.82 -30.38 27.35
N VAL A 161 14.13 -30.17 27.24
CA VAL A 161 14.75 -28.89 27.60
C VAL A 161 14.98 -28.09 26.33
N LEU A 162 13.99 -27.28 25.96
CA LEU A 162 14.17 -26.20 24.99
C LEU A 162 14.90 -25.07 25.72
N LYS A 163 16.21 -24.95 25.49
CA LYS A 163 16.96 -23.81 26.02
C LYS A 163 17.03 -22.75 24.93
N GLN A 164 16.29 -21.67 25.12
CA GLN A 164 16.43 -20.48 24.29
C GLN A 164 17.30 -19.47 25.06
N ASP A 165 18.52 -19.25 24.58
CA ASP A 165 19.35 -18.17 25.12
C ASP A 165 18.93 -16.83 24.51
N PHE A 166 18.79 -15.81 25.36
CA PHE A 166 18.29 -14.49 24.99
C PHE A 166 19.30 -13.72 24.13
N ILE A 167 20.60 -13.87 24.39
CA ILE A 167 21.64 -13.11 23.68
C ILE A 167 21.80 -13.65 22.25
N THR A 168 21.92 -14.97 22.10
CA THR A 168 21.95 -15.62 20.78
C THR A 168 20.71 -15.30 19.95
N THR A 169 19.54 -15.34 20.58
CA THR A 169 18.26 -14.87 20.05
C THR A 169 18.33 -13.46 19.47
N LEU A 170 18.82 -12.49 20.26
CA LEU A 170 18.88 -11.09 19.87
C LEU A 170 19.86 -10.87 18.70
N LEU A 171 21.03 -11.52 18.75
CA LEU A 171 22.04 -11.43 17.69
C LEU A 171 21.52 -12.00 16.36
N GLN A 172 20.83 -13.14 16.38
CA GLN A 172 20.22 -13.71 15.19
C GLN A 172 19.15 -12.79 14.58
N LEU A 173 18.28 -12.21 15.42
CA LEU A 173 17.27 -11.26 14.97
C LEU A 173 17.90 -10.04 14.28
N LEU A 174 18.96 -9.49 14.88
CA LEU A 174 19.66 -8.34 14.34
C LEU A 174 20.33 -8.67 12.99
N LEU A 175 21.01 -9.81 12.90
CA LEU A 175 21.69 -10.26 11.67
C LEU A 175 20.71 -10.50 10.52
N VAL A 176 19.62 -11.23 10.75
CA VAL A 176 18.61 -11.50 9.72
C VAL A 176 17.98 -10.19 9.26
N THR A 177 17.55 -9.35 10.20
CA THR A 177 16.85 -8.09 9.89
C THR A 177 17.76 -7.14 9.10
N LEU A 178 19.00 -6.91 9.56
CA LEU A 178 19.95 -6.04 8.88
C LEU A 178 20.38 -6.59 7.52
N GLY A 179 20.65 -7.90 7.43
CA GLY A 179 21.02 -8.55 6.18
C GLY A 179 19.92 -8.42 5.13
N GLY A 180 18.67 -8.70 5.50
CA GLY A 180 17.53 -8.52 4.60
C GLY A 180 17.28 -7.05 4.24
N MET A 181 17.46 -6.12 5.19
CA MET A 181 17.31 -4.68 4.92
C MET A 181 18.35 -4.20 3.91
N LEU A 182 19.61 -4.67 4.02
CA LEU A 182 20.67 -4.33 3.08
C LEU A 182 20.35 -4.82 1.66
N LEU A 183 19.79 -6.02 1.52
CA LEU A 183 19.33 -6.54 0.23
C LEU A 183 18.22 -5.67 -0.35
N VAL A 184 17.21 -5.33 0.45
CA VAL A 184 16.07 -4.49 0.04
C VAL A 184 16.54 -3.09 -0.39
N VAL A 185 17.45 -2.46 0.35
CA VAL A 185 17.99 -1.14 -0.02
C VAL A 185 18.81 -1.21 -1.31
N ARG A 186 19.64 -2.25 -1.47
CA ARG A 186 20.58 -2.36 -2.60
C ARG A 186 19.92 -2.79 -3.91
N TRP A 187 18.90 -3.65 -3.84
CA TRP A 187 18.30 -4.32 -5.01
C TRP A 187 16.76 -4.24 -5.04
N ARG A 188 16.13 -3.44 -4.17
CA ARG A 188 14.69 -3.17 -4.14
C ARG A 188 13.84 -4.45 -4.16
N LEU A 189 13.05 -4.65 -5.21
CA LEU A 189 12.15 -5.80 -5.35
C LEU A 189 12.91 -7.13 -5.39
N TRP A 190 14.02 -7.18 -6.13
CA TRP A 190 14.90 -8.36 -6.18
C TRP A 190 15.60 -8.59 -4.84
N GLY A 191 15.93 -7.50 -4.15
CA GLY A 191 16.41 -7.51 -2.77
C GLY A 191 15.41 -8.11 -1.77
N PHE A 192 14.13 -7.75 -1.90
CA PHE A 192 13.05 -8.28 -1.08
C PHE A 192 12.85 -9.79 -1.29
N LEU A 193 12.85 -10.24 -2.55
CA LEU A 193 12.81 -11.67 -2.87
C LEU A 193 14.03 -12.40 -2.29
N GLY A 194 15.22 -11.80 -2.40
CA GLY A 194 16.44 -12.31 -1.76
C GLY A 194 16.32 -12.42 -0.24
N ALA A 195 15.79 -11.40 0.43
CA ALA A 195 15.57 -11.39 1.88
C ALA A 195 14.58 -12.49 2.32
N ARG A 196 13.52 -12.74 1.53
CA ARG A 196 12.60 -13.87 1.75
C ARG A 196 13.30 -15.22 1.57
N GLY A 197 14.21 -15.33 0.61
CA GLY A 197 15.08 -16.50 0.44
C GLY A 197 15.98 -16.76 1.66
N VAL A 198 16.63 -15.71 2.18
CA VAL A 198 17.44 -15.80 3.42
C VAL A 198 16.59 -16.26 4.61
N LEU A 199 15.37 -15.74 4.74
CA LEU A 199 14.46 -16.14 5.81
C LEU A 199 14.03 -17.61 5.69
N ALA A 200 13.71 -18.07 4.48
CA ALA A 200 13.38 -19.46 4.22
C ALA A 200 14.58 -20.40 4.53
N ALA A 201 15.79 -19.98 4.15
CA ALA A 201 17.01 -20.71 4.48
C ALA A 201 17.26 -20.76 5.99
N TYR A 202 16.99 -19.68 6.73
CA TYR A 202 17.07 -19.67 8.19
C TYR A 202 16.10 -20.67 8.82
N ILE A 203 14.82 -20.67 8.40
CA ILE A 203 13.80 -21.61 8.92
C ILE A 203 14.18 -23.06 8.60
N ALA A 204 14.60 -23.34 7.36
CA ALA A 204 15.03 -24.66 6.95
C ALA A 204 16.28 -25.12 7.71
N GLY A 205 17.28 -24.24 7.86
CA GLY A 205 18.49 -24.50 8.63
C GLY A 205 18.18 -24.77 10.10
N ALA A 206 17.26 -24.01 10.71
CA ALA A 206 16.80 -24.23 12.07
C ALA A 206 16.14 -25.61 12.25
N TYR A 207 15.28 -26.00 11.30
CA TYR A 207 14.63 -27.32 11.30
C TYR A 207 15.64 -28.46 11.15
N VAL A 208 16.58 -28.34 10.21
CA VAL A 208 17.63 -29.34 9.99
C VAL A 208 18.52 -29.47 11.22
N LEU A 209 18.94 -28.35 11.81
CA LEU A 209 19.77 -28.35 13.03
C LEU A 209 19.03 -28.99 14.20
N PHE A 210 17.74 -28.69 14.37
CA PHE A 210 16.88 -29.34 15.34
C PHE A 210 16.77 -30.85 15.10
N SER A 211 16.58 -31.27 13.84
CA SER A 211 16.50 -32.69 13.47
C SER A 211 17.81 -33.45 13.70
N LEU A 212 18.96 -32.83 13.39
CA LEU A 212 20.28 -33.41 13.62
C LEU A 212 20.61 -33.54 15.11
N GLN A 213 20.30 -32.51 15.91
CA GLN A 213 20.50 -32.53 17.36
C GLN A 213 19.60 -33.57 18.05
N THR A 214 18.42 -33.82 17.49
CA THR A 214 17.47 -34.76 18.08
C THR A 214 17.54 -36.17 17.50
N GLN A 215 18.25 -36.44 16.39
CA GLN A 215 18.30 -37.78 15.74
C GLN A 215 16.92 -38.47 15.55
N GLY A 216 15.80 -37.73 15.60
CA GLY A 216 14.44 -38.28 15.65
C GLY A 216 13.94 -38.75 17.04
N GLU A 217 14.80 -38.77 18.05
CA GLU A 217 14.48 -39.06 19.45
C GLU A 217 15.14 -38.03 20.38
N VAL A 218 14.36 -37.20 21.09
CA VAL A 218 14.87 -36.15 21.99
C VAL A 218 15.95 -36.70 22.93
N GLY A 219 17.21 -36.36 22.64
CA GLY A 219 18.41 -36.94 23.23
C GLY A 219 18.74 -36.44 24.64
N ASN A 220 19.93 -36.83 25.13
CA ASN A 220 20.41 -36.66 26.51
C ASN A 220 20.90 -35.22 26.84
N GLY A 221 20.18 -34.17 26.45
CA GLY A 221 20.59 -32.79 26.76
C GLY A 221 19.66 -31.69 26.24
N PRO A 222 19.88 -30.43 26.65
CA PRO A 222 19.14 -29.28 26.14
C PRO A 222 19.38 -29.08 24.64
N VAL A 223 18.30 -28.87 23.90
CA VAL A 223 18.30 -28.61 22.46
C VAL A 223 18.10 -27.11 22.27
N GLU A 224 19.05 -26.46 21.58
CA GLU A 224 18.94 -25.05 21.23
C GLU A 224 18.11 -24.91 19.96
N VAL A 225 16.94 -24.28 20.07
CA VAL A 225 16.04 -24.11 18.93
C VAL A 225 16.07 -22.65 18.49
N PRO A 226 16.42 -22.37 17.22
CA PRO A 226 16.28 -21.03 16.68
C PRO A 226 14.81 -20.62 16.70
N SER A 227 14.50 -19.50 17.35
CA SER A 227 13.11 -19.09 17.53
C SER A 227 12.49 -18.65 16.21
N ILE A 228 11.31 -19.18 15.94
CA ILE A 228 10.50 -18.83 14.77
C ILE A 228 9.80 -17.46 14.97
N GLY A 229 9.79 -16.94 16.21
CA GLY A 229 9.20 -15.64 16.54
C GLY A 229 9.82 -14.46 15.78
N TYR A 230 11.03 -14.59 15.22
CA TYR A 230 11.70 -13.55 14.44
C TYR A 230 11.17 -13.37 13.03
N VAL A 231 10.44 -14.36 12.50
CA VAL A 231 9.95 -14.34 11.12
C VAL A 231 9.01 -13.16 10.89
N LEU A 232 8.15 -12.85 11.87
CA LEU A 232 7.15 -11.79 11.74
C LEU A 232 7.77 -10.39 11.83
N PRO A 233 8.60 -10.04 12.83
CA PRO A 233 9.18 -8.70 12.92
C PRO A 233 10.15 -8.38 11.77
N SER A 234 10.99 -9.33 11.35
CA SER A 234 11.94 -9.09 10.25
C SER A 234 11.21 -8.86 8.92
N ALA A 235 10.20 -9.67 8.61
CA ALA A 235 9.40 -9.48 7.40
C ALA A 235 8.63 -8.14 7.42
N PHE A 236 8.10 -7.74 8.58
CA PHE A 236 7.43 -6.45 8.74
C PHE A 236 8.35 -5.28 8.37
N TRP A 237 9.56 -5.24 8.92
CA TRP A 237 10.52 -4.17 8.63
C TRP A 237 10.92 -4.10 7.15
N TRP A 238 11.07 -5.23 6.46
CA TRP A 238 11.40 -5.23 5.04
C TRP A 238 10.25 -4.72 4.15
N VAL A 239 9.00 -5.04 4.51
CA VAL A 239 7.81 -4.52 3.81
C VAL A 239 7.74 -3.00 3.98
N ILE A 240 7.93 -2.50 5.20
CA ILE A 240 7.98 -1.05 5.47
C ILE A 240 9.11 -0.38 4.69
N GLY A 241 10.31 -0.98 4.67
CA GLY A 241 11.47 -0.46 3.94
C GLY A 241 11.22 -0.39 2.43
N LEU A 242 10.66 -1.44 1.83
CA LEU A 242 10.30 -1.44 0.41
C LEU A 242 9.22 -0.40 0.10
N GLY A 243 8.19 -0.30 0.95
CA GLY A 243 7.12 0.69 0.82
C GLY A 243 7.64 2.12 0.84
N TYR A 244 8.57 2.43 1.76
CA TYR A 244 9.20 3.74 1.83
C TYR A 244 9.97 4.08 0.55
N LEU A 245 10.81 3.15 0.06
CA LEU A 245 11.60 3.36 -1.16
C LEU A 245 10.73 3.60 -2.39
N LEU A 246 9.61 2.87 -2.53
CA LEU A 246 8.67 3.06 -3.63
C LEU A 246 7.89 4.38 -3.51
N PHE A 247 7.56 4.79 -2.28
CA PHE A 247 6.86 6.04 -2.03
C PHE A 247 7.74 7.27 -2.30
N GLU A 248 9.03 7.19 -1.97
CA GLU A 248 9.98 8.26 -2.23
C GLU A 248 10.13 8.52 -3.75
N GLU A 249 10.14 7.45 -4.55
CA GLU A 249 10.17 7.52 -6.01
C GLU A 249 8.94 8.24 -6.58
N GLN A 250 7.74 7.93 -6.06
CA GLN A 250 6.49 8.60 -6.44
C GLN A 250 6.50 10.10 -6.10
N LEU A 251 7.01 10.46 -4.92
CA LEU A 251 7.10 11.87 -4.51
C LEU A 251 8.10 12.66 -5.35
N ALA A 252 9.22 12.05 -5.74
CA ALA A 252 10.20 12.66 -6.62
C ALA A 252 9.60 12.98 -8.00
N VAL A 253 8.83 12.03 -8.58
CA VAL A 253 8.14 12.22 -9.86
C VAL A 253 7.12 13.36 -9.78
N SER A 254 6.30 13.41 -8.72
CA SER A 254 5.28 14.45 -8.55
C SER A 254 5.86 15.87 -8.44
N ARG A 255 6.98 16.04 -7.73
CA ARG A 255 7.65 17.36 -7.62
C ARG A 255 8.19 17.85 -8.96
N THR A 256 8.77 16.96 -9.75
CA THR A 256 9.24 17.27 -11.11
C THR A 256 8.07 17.69 -12.00
N GLN A 257 6.95 16.96 -11.96
CA GLN A 257 5.73 17.29 -12.73
C GLN A 257 5.11 18.64 -12.33
N SER A 258 5.01 18.94 -11.02
CA SER A 258 4.45 20.21 -10.54
C SER A 258 5.30 21.44 -10.88
N THR A 259 6.62 21.25 -11.04
CA THR A 259 7.53 22.33 -11.43
C THR A 259 7.57 22.52 -12.94
N PHE A 260 7.62 21.42 -13.72
CA PHE A 260 7.53 21.47 -15.19
C PHE A 260 6.17 21.99 -15.68
N GLY A 261 5.07 21.60 -15.03
CA GLY A 261 3.71 22.03 -15.39
C GLY A 261 3.42 23.52 -15.19
N ARG A 262 4.29 24.28 -14.52
CA ARG A 262 4.19 25.75 -14.42
C ARG A 262 4.74 26.47 -15.66
N PHE A 263 5.59 25.80 -16.44
CA PHE A 263 6.25 26.38 -17.60
C PHE A 263 5.74 25.82 -18.93
N VAL A 264 4.94 24.75 -18.87
CA VAL A 264 4.43 24.03 -20.04
C VAL A 264 2.98 23.63 -19.75
N THR A 265 2.07 23.84 -20.71
CA THR A 265 0.66 23.43 -20.53
C THR A 265 0.55 21.92 -20.31
N PRO A 266 -0.47 21.44 -19.57
CA PRO A 266 -0.64 20.00 -19.32
C PRO A 266 -0.65 19.15 -20.59
N ALA A 267 -1.21 19.68 -21.69
CA ALA A 267 -1.24 19.04 -23.00
C ALA A 267 0.16 18.82 -23.58
N VAL A 268 1.02 19.85 -23.54
CA VAL A 268 2.39 19.77 -24.04
C VAL A 268 3.27 18.93 -23.11
N ALA A 269 3.10 19.04 -21.79
CA ALA A 269 3.85 18.24 -20.82
C ALA A 269 3.59 16.73 -20.98
N ARG A 270 2.34 16.32 -21.19
CA ARG A 270 1.99 14.92 -21.52
C ARG A 270 2.67 14.46 -22.80
N THR A 271 2.60 15.29 -23.84
CA THR A 271 3.22 14.97 -25.14
C THR A 271 4.75 14.82 -25.02
N ILE A 272 5.41 15.64 -24.19
CA ILE A 272 6.86 15.51 -23.92
C ILE A 272 7.15 14.17 -23.23
N MET A 273 6.43 13.83 -22.17
CA MET A 273 6.64 12.60 -21.42
C MET A 273 6.43 11.36 -22.30
N ASP A 274 5.33 11.31 -23.06
CA ASP A 274 5.01 10.18 -23.95
C ASP A 274 6.09 9.99 -25.04
N ARG A 275 6.60 11.10 -25.60
CA ARG A 275 7.67 11.07 -26.61
C ARG A 275 9.04 10.76 -26.01
N GLU A 276 9.31 11.16 -24.78
CA GLU A 276 10.57 10.84 -24.09
C GLU A 276 10.63 9.35 -23.71
N GLU A 277 9.55 8.79 -23.17
CA GLU A 277 9.45 7.35 -22.84
C GLU A 277 9.61 6.45 -24.07
N THR A 278 9.13 6.90 -25.24
CA THR A 278 9.24 6.17 -26.51
C THR A 278 10.54 6.46 -27.28
N GLY A 279 11.39 7.36 -26.77
CA GLY A 279 12.64 7.77 -27.44
C GLY A 279 12.42 8.60 -28.71
N GLN A 280 11.24 9.19 -28.89
CA GLN A 280 10.82 9.96 -30.07
C GLN A 280 10.84 11.48 -29.83
N LEU A 281 11.37 11.95 -28.71
CA LEU A 281 11.54 13.37 -28.44
C LEU A 281 12.66 13.96 -29.32
N ALA A 282 12.31 14.35 -30.53
CA ALA A 282 13.20 14.95 -31.50
C ALA A 282 12.70 16.33 -31.97
N LEU A 283 13.63 17.15 -32.44
CA LEU A 283 13.30 18.37 -33.18
C LEU A 283 12.59 17.99 -34.47
N GLY A 284 11.54 18.74 -34.80
CA GLY A 284 10.67 18.45 -35.93
C GLY A 284 9.21 18.69 -35.59
N GLY A 285 8.36 18.67 -36.60
CA GLY A 285 6.93 18.87 -36.44
C GLY A 285 6.14 18.08 -37.46
N GLU A 286 4.84 17.96 -37.17
CA GLU A 286 3.87 17.30 -38.02
C GLU A 286 3.01 18.36 -38.70
N ASP A 287 2.69 18.15 -39.98
CA ASP A 287 1.66 18.96 -40.64
C ASP A 287 0.32 18.63 -40.00
N ARG A 288 -0.29 19.64 -39.37
CA ARG A 288 -1.59 19.54 -38.73
C ARG A 288 -2.44 20.72 -39.14
N ARG A 289 -3.73 20.45 -39.34
CA ARG A 289 -4.74 21.49 -39.38
C ARG A 289 -5.02 21.94 -37.95
N VAL A 290 -4.98 23.25 -37.72
CA VAL A 290 -5.21 23.86 -36.41
C VAL A 290 -6.03 25.12 -36.56
N THR A 291 -6.71 25.53 -35.48
CA THR A 291 -7.18 26.90 -35.29
C THR A 291 -6.26 27.65 -34.34
N VAL A 292 -5.80 28.83 -34.75
CA VAL A 292 -4.92 29.72 -33.96
C VAL A 292 -5.68 30.99 -33.59
N LEU A 293 -5.65 31.35 -32.31
CA LEU A 293 -6.11 32.62 -31.79
C LEU A 293 -4.92 33.43 -31.27
N PHE A 294 -4.86 34.69 -31.67
CA PHE A 294 -4.02 35.70 -31.03
C PHE A 294 -4.90 36.72 -30.33
N GLY A 295 -4.61 37.00 -29.07
CA GLY A 295 -5.22 38.09 -28.30
C GLY A 295 -4.17 39.13 -27.93
N ASP A 296 -4.48 40.41 -28.12
CA ASP A 296 -3.57 41.53 -27.81
C ASP A 296 -4.29 42.61 -27.00
N ILE A 297 -3.59 43.20 -26.03
CA ILE A 297 -4.13 44.26 -25.17
C ILE A 297 -4.12 45.58 -25.92
N ARG A 298 -5.27 46.23 -26.05
CA ARG A 298 -5.38 47.54 -26.67
C ARG A 298 -4.89 48.63 -25.72
N GLY A 299 -3.90 49.38 -26.19
CA GLY A 299 -3.36 50.53 -25.48
C GLY A 299 -2.50 50.14 -24.27
N LEU A 300 -1.90 48.95 -24.23
CA LEU A 300 -1.05 48.53 -23.10
C LEU A 300 0.03 49.57 -22.80
N THR A 301 0.68 50.11 -23.83
CA THR A 301 1.74 51.13 -23.67
C THR A 301 1.23 52.33 -22.89
N THR A 302 0.06 52.86 -23.25
CA THR A 302 -0.58 53.99 -22.55
C THR A 302 -0.99 53.61 -21.12
N ILE A 303 -1.48 52.38 -20.90
CA ILE A 303 -1.82 51.88 -19.55
C ILE A 303 -0.56 51.76 -18.68
N SER A 304 0.56 51.33 -19.28
CA SER A 304 1.82 51.09 -18.58
C SER A 304 2.51 52.39 -18.12
N GLU A 305 2.30 53.51 -18.81
CA GLU A 305 2.83 54.82 -18.42
C GLU A 305 2.22 55.34 -17.12
N GLY A 306 0.98 54.92 -16.81
CA GLY A 306 0.24 55.34 -15.62
C GLY A 306 0.39 54.42 -14.40
N MET A 307 1.17 53.33 -14.48
CA MET A 307 1.22 52.29 -13.45
C MET A 307 2.66 51.89 -13.09
N THR A 308 2.86 51.42 -11.85
CA THR A 308 4.12 50.77 -11.50
C THR A 308 4.20 49.37 -12.15
N PRO A 309 5.40 48.88 -12.50
CA PRO A 309 5.56 47.55 -13.10
C PRO A 309 4.94 46.42 -12.29
N ALA A 310 4.97 46.50 -10.95
CA ALA A 310 4.38 45.50 -10.07
C ALA A 310 2.84 45.47 -10.15
N ILE A 311 2.19 46.64 -10.22
CA ILE A 311 0.74 46.76 -10.36
C ILE A 311 0.30 46.28 -11.75
N LEU A 312 1.04 46.68 -12.80
CA LEU A 312 0.79 46.21 -14.17
C LEU A 312 0.88 44.68 -14.27
N LEU A 313 1.93 44.09 -13.69
CA LEU A 313 2.11 42.64 -13.68
C LEU A 313 0.99 41.93 -12.92
N GLY A 314 0.54 42.49 -11.80
CA GLY A 314 -0.61 41.97 -11.05
C GLY A 314 -1.90 41.96 -11.87
N HIS A 315 -2.14 43.01 -12.66
CA HIS A 315 -3.29 43.05 -13.57
C HIS A 315 -3.15 42.05 -14.71
N LEU A 316 -1.99 42.00 -15.38
CA LEU A 316 -1.74 41.04 -16.45
C LEU A 316 -1.95 39.60 -15.98
N ASN A 317 -1.41 39.23 -14.81
CA ASN A 317 -1.58 37.91 -14.25
C ASN A 317 -3.06 37.58 -13.97
N ARG A 318 -3.85 38.54 -13.45
CA ARG A 318 -5.30 38.34 -13.23
C ARG A 318 -6.06 38.12 -14.53
N TYR A 319 -5.77 38.91 -15.57
CA TYR A 319 -6.41 38.76 -16.88
C TYR A 319 -6.00 37.46 -17.56
N PHE A 320 -4.71 37.11 -17.56
CA PHE A 320 -4.22 35.85 -18.12
C PHE A 320 -4.78 34.63 -17.37
N ASP A 321 -4.87 34.65 -16.05
CA ASP A 321 -5.43 33.54 -15.26
C ASP A 321 -6.92 33.28 -15.60
N GLY A 322 -7.71 34.35 -15.70
CA GLY A 322 -9.11 34.25 -16.13
C GLY A 322 -9.25 33.76 -17.58
N MET A 323 -8.43 34.27 -18.51
CA MET A 323 -8.42 33.82 -19.89
C MET A 323 -8.00 32.36 -20.03
N VAL A 324 -6.94 31.91 -19.34
CA VAL A 324 -6.49 30.52 -19.32
C VAL A 324 -7.60 29.59 -18.82
N THR A 325 -8.33 30.01 -17.80
CA THR A 325 -9.49 29.26 -17.29
C THR A 325 -10.59 29.10 -18.34
N ILE A 326 -10.81 30.12 -19.18
CA ILE A 326 -11.73 30.05 -20.31
C ILE A 326 -11.16 29.13 -21.41
N VAL A 327 -9.90 29.32 -21.82
CA VAL A 327 -9.22 28.48 -22.83
C VAL A 327 -9.36 26.99 -22.51
N ASN A 328 -9.07 26.60 -21.26
CA ASN A 328 -9.11 25.21 -20.84
C ASN A 328 -10.52 24.61 -20.93
N ARG A 329 -11.59 25.40 -20.72
CA ARG A 329 -12.98 24.94 -20.87
C ARG A 329 -13.35 24.66 -22.32
N TYR A 330 -12.72 25.34 -23.27
CA TYR A 330 -12.90 25.11 -24.70
C TYR A 330 -11.81 24.22 -25.30
N GLU A 331 -11.05 23.48 -24.48
CA GLU A 331 -10.02 22.52 -24.91
C GLU A 331 -8.84 23.16 -25.70
N GLY A 332 -8.65 24.48 -25.58
CA GLY A 332 -7.53 25.16 -26.20
C GLY A 332 -6.23 24.94 -25.43
N SER A 333 -5.10 25.06 -26.12
CA SER A 333 -3.77 25.01 -25.54
C SER A 333 -3.09 26.36 -25.67
N VAL A 334 -2.82 27.02 -24.54
CA VAL A 334 -2.02 28.26 -24.53
C VAL A 334 -0.59 27.91 -24.93
N ASN A 335 -0.11 28.50 -26.03
CA ASN A 335 1.20 28.20 -26.57
C ASN A 335 2.28 29.06 -25.91
N LYS A 336 2.10 30.38 -25.95
CA LYS A 336 3.05 31.34 -25.38
C LYS A 336 2.40 32.69 -25.06
N TYR A 337 3.09 33.44 -24.20
CA TYR A 337 2.85 34.85 -23.96
C TYR A 337 4.00 35.66 -24.56
N ASN A 338 3.70 36.61 -25.44
CA ASN A 338 4.67 37.51 -26.05
C ASN A 338 4.35 38.95 -25.63
N GLY A 339 4.81 39.36 -24.45
CA GLY A 339 4.47 40.68 -23.89
C GLY A 339 3.00 40.76 -23.48
N ASP A 340 2.22 41.60 -24.15
CA ASP A 340 0.76 41.72 -24.09
C ASP A 340 0.00 40.60 -24.83
N ASN A 341 0.68 39.90 -25.74
CA ASN A 341 0.03 38.98 -26.64
C ASN A 341 -0.11 37.58 -26.04
N ILE A 342 -1.29 36.99 -26.18
CA ILE A 342 -1.56 35.58 -25.89
C ILE A 342 -1.80 34.81 -27.18
N MET A 343 -1.13 33.67 -27.34
CA MET A 343 -1.34 32.75 -28.44
C MET A 343 -1.98 31.46 -27.93
N VAL A 344 -3.11 31.07 -28.52
CA VAL A 344 -3.86 29.86 -28.17
C VAL A 344 -4.08 29.01 -29.43
N ILE A 345 -3.96 27.70 -29.29
CA ILE A 345 -4.03 26.75 -30.40
C ILE A 345 -5.05 25.66 -30.06
N TRP A 346 -5.88 25.30 -31.04
CA TRP A 346 -6.71 24.10 -31.05
C TRP A 346 -6.21 23.15 -32.15
N GLY A 347 -6.34 21.83 -31.95
CA GLY A 347 -5.86 20.82 -32.91
C GLY A 347 -4.39 20.39 -32.73
N ALA A 348 -3.62 21.07 -31.87
CA ALA A 348 -2.25 20.68 -31.52
C ALA A 348 -1.88 21.06 -30.06
N PRO A 349 -1.15 20.20 -29.30
CA PRO A 349 -0.70 18.84 -29.65
C PRO A 349 -1.82 17.79 -29.60
N ILE A 350 -2.97 18.14 -29.00
CA ILE A 350 -4.14 17.27 -28.88
C ILE A 350 -5.13 17.63 -29.98
N GLU A 351 -5.66 16.61 -30.66
CA GLU A 351 -6.74 16.79 -31.64
C GLU A 351 -8.02 17.25 -30.94
N VAL A 352 -8.70 18.23 -31.55
CA VAL A 352 -9.94 18.79 -31.01
C VAL A 352 -10.98 18.83 -32.13
N ALA A 353 -12.12 18.18 -31.90
CA ALA A 353 -13.26 18.31 -32.81
C ALA A 353 -13.89 19.70 -32.72
N ASP A 354 -14.35 20.22 -33.86
CA ASP A 354 -14.95 21.56 -34.01
C ASP A 354 -14.03 22.70 -33.53
N GLU A 355 -12.73 22.60 -33.85
CA GLU A 355 -11.69 23.54 -33.38
C GLU A 355 -11.99 25.01 -33.69
N ALA A 356 -12.45 25.32 -34.91
CA ALA A 356 -12.79 26.67 -35.31
C ALA A 356 -13.95 27.24 -34.47
N ARG A 357 -14.97 26.42 -34.21
CA ARG A 357 -16.13 26.80 -33.40
C ARG A 357 -15.76 27.05 -31.95
N LYS A 358 -15.01 26.13 -31.35
CA LYS A 358 -14.50 26.26 -29.97
C LYS A 358 -13.62 27.48 -29.80
N ALA A 359 -12.74 27.77 -30.77
CA ALA A 359 -11.89 28.96 -30.72
C ALA A 359 -12.69 30.26 -30.71
N VAL A 360 -13.73 30.37 -31.56
CA VAL A 360 -14.57 31.57 -31.62
C VAL A 360 -15.49 31.69 -30.39
N GLU A 361 -16.10 30.60 -29.92
CA GLU A 361 -16.87 30.59 -28.68
C GLU A 361 -16.01 31.00 -27.47
N CYS A 362 -14.77 30.49 -27.41
CA CYS A 362 -13.78 30.86 -26.41
C CYS A 362 -13.46 32.37 -26.46
N ALA A 363 -13.22 32.93 -27.64
CA ALA A 363 -12.92 34.35 -27.81
C ALA A 363 -14.10 35.25 -27.39
N LEU A 364 -15.33 34.86 -27.75
CA LEU A 364 -16.55 35.58 -27.35
C LEU A 364 -16.77 35.49 -25.83
N GLU A 365 -16.46 34.36 -25.18
CA GLU A 365 -16.54 34.27 -23.73
C GLU A 365 -15.45 35.09 -23.03
N MET A 366 -14.21 35.10 -23.55
CA MET A 366 -13.14 35.98 -23.07
C MET A 366 -13.54 37.46 -23.16
N GLN A 367 -14.08 37.87 -24.30
CA GLN A 367 -14.58 39.23 -24.52
C GLN A 367 -15.63 39.60 -23.46
N LYS A 368 -16.65 38.76 -23.23
CA LYS A 368 -17.67 38.99 -22.19
C LYS A 368 -17.08 39.04 -20.79
N TRP A 369 -16.15 38.14 -20.47
CA TRP A 369 -15.50 38.09 -19.17
C TRP A 369 -14.66 39.34 -18.90
N ILE A 370 -13.86 39.80 -19.89
CA ILE A 370 -13.06 41.03 -19.81
C ILE A 370 -13.96 42.25 -19.59
N GLN A 371 -15.06 42.35 -20.34
CA GLN A 371 -16.04 43.45 -20.19
C GLN A 371 -16.67 43.45 -18.79
N ALA A 372 -17.07 42.28 -18.28
CA ALA A 372 -17.63 42.15 -16.94
C ALA A 372 -16.60 42.50 -15.85
N GLU A 373 -15.34 42.12 -16.03
CA GLU A 373 -14.28 42.40 -15.07
C GLU A 373 -13.93 43.88 -15.00
N ARG A 374 -13.91 44.55 -16.17
CA ARG A 374 -13.82 46.01 -16.27
C ARG A 374 -15.00 46.70 -15.56
N ALA A 375 -16.23 46.21 -15.77
CA ALA A 375 -17.43 46.79 -15.17
C ALA A 375 -17.46 46.70 -13.63
N LYS A 376 -16.75 45.75 -13.03
CA LYS A 376 -16.59 45.63 -11.57
C LYS A 376 -15.58 46.62 -10.96
N GLY A 377 -15.08 47.58 -11.74
CA GLY A 377 -14.05 48.52 -11.31
C GLY A 377 -12.61 48.01 -11.53
N GLY A 378 -12.43 46.99 -12.39
CA GLY A 378 -11.11 46.61 -12.89
C GLY A 378 -10.49 47.71 -13.76
N PRO A 379 -9.16 47.68 -14.00
CA PRO A 379 -8.51 48.62 -14.91
C PRO A 379 -9.11 48.49 -16.32
N ASP A 380 -9.07 49.59 -17.08
CA ASP A 380 -9.67 49.72 -18.41
C ASP A 380 -8.91 48.95 -19.50
N VAL A 381 -8.75 47.64 -19.30
CA VAL A 381 -8.04 46.73 -20.20
C VAL A 381 -9.04 46.18 -21.21
N SER A 382 -8.69 46.26 -22.48
CA SER A 382 -9.47 45.71 -23.60
C SER A 382 -8.58 44.87 -24.49
N PHE A 383 -9.17 43.88 -25.15
CA PHE A 383 -8.44 42.99 -26.06
C PHE A 383 -9.00 43.09 -27.47
N GLY A 384 -8.16 42.86 -28.47
CA GLY A 384 -8.63 42.41 -29.77
C GLY A 384 -8.20 40.97 -29.99
N PHE A 385 -9.08 40.18 -30.59
CA PHE A 385 -8.82 38.77 -30.90
C PHE A 385 -8.84 38.55 -32.41
N GLY A 386 -7.85 37.84 -32.92
CA GLY A 386 -7.73 37.44 -34.32
C GLY A 386 -7.60 35.93 -34.43
N ILE A 387 -8.45 35.32 -35.24
CA ILE A 387 -8.58 33.87 -35.34
C ILE A 387 -8.42 33.42 -36.79
N ASN A 388 -7.60 32.40 -37.03
CA ASN A 388 -7.49 31.77 -38.34
C ASN A 388 -7.38 30.26 -38.21
N THR A 389 -7.93 29.54 -39.19
CA THR A 389 -7.91 28.07 -39.28
C THR A 389 -7.20 27.65 -40.55
N GLY A 390 -6.32 26.65 -40.45
CA GLY A 390 -5.53 26.19 -41.59
C GLY A 390 -4.40 25.25 -41.19
N HIS A 391 -3.61 24.84 -42.17
CA HIS A 391 -2.47 23.94 -41.97
C HIS A 391 -1.25 24.67 -41.39
N VAL A 392 -0.57 24.01 -40.46
CA VAL A 392 0.69 24.45 -39.84
C VAL A 392 1.60 23.25 -39.61
N VAL A 393 2.89 23.52 -39.45
CA VAL A 393 3.81 22.55 -38.87
C VAL A 393 3.82 22.74 -37.35
N ALA A 394 3.30 21.76 -36.61
CA ALA A 394 3.26 21.76 -35.14
C ALA A 394 4.36 20.86 -34.58
N GLY A 395 5.23 21.38 -33.72
CA GLY A 395 6.34 20.58 -33.21
C GLY A 395 7.29 21.30 -32.27
N PHE A 396 8.39 20.61 -31.93
CA PHE A 396 9.44 21.16 -31.07
C PHE A 396 10.47 21.90 -31.92
N LEU A 397 10.63 23.19 -31.62
CA LEU A 397 11.62 24.08 -32.21
C LEU A 397 12.66 24.47 -31.15
N GLY A 398 13.93 24.58 -31.53
CA GLY A 398 14.98 25.12 -30.67
C GLY A 398 16.28 24.34 -30.75
N ALA A 399 17.05 24.37 -29.68
CA ALA A 399 18.28 23.60 -29.52
C ALA A 399 18.10 22.53 -28.43
N LEU A 400 18.96 21.52 -28.38
CA LEU A 400 18.86 20.40 -27.43
C LEU A 400 18.73 20.83 -25.96
N GLY A 401 19.27 21.98 -25.57
CA GLY A 401 19.15 22.53 -24.21
C GLY A 401 17.93 23.42 -23.95
N ARG A 402 17.17 23.80 -24.99
CA ARG A 402 15.97 24.64 -24.90
C ARG A 402 15.07 24.40 -26.10
N MET A 403 14.05 23.58 -25.91
CA MET A 403 13.02 23.30 -26.90
C MET A 403 11.71 23.97 -26.50
N GLU A 404 10.98 24.47 -27.48
CA GLU A 404 9.66 25.06 -27.33
C GLU A 404 8.69 24.37 -28.29
N TYR A 405 7.55 23.90 -27.78
CA TYR A 405 6.50 23.39 -28.64
C TYR A 405 5.75 24.57 -29.24
N THR A 406 5.72 24.70 -30.57
CA THR A 406 5.09 25.82 -31.26
C THR A 406 4.51 25.37 -32.60
N VAL A 407 3.64 26.18 -33.17
CA VAL A 407 3.19 26.04 -34.56
C VAL A 407 3.87 27.06 -35.45
N ILE A 408 4.21 26.65 -36.67
CA ILE A 408 4.84 27.50 -37.69
C ILE A 408 4.04 27.34 -38.98
N GLY A 409 3.61 28.44 -39.58
CA GLY A 409 2.90 28.44 -40.85
C GLY A 409 2.19 29.75 -41.13
N ASP A 410 1.69 29.88 -42.37
CA ASP A 410 0.89 31.02 -42.83
C ASP A 410 -0.33 31.24 -41.90
N THR A 411 -0.95 30.16 -41.44
CA THR A 411 -2.13 30.20 -40.56
C THR A 411 -1.91 31.05 -39.30
N ALA A 412 -0.77 30.87 -38.62
CA ALA A 412 -0.41 31.63 -37.43
C ALA A 412 -0.10 33.10 -37.75
N ASN A 413 0.55 33.37 -38.89
CA ASN A 413 0.85 34.74 -39.34
C ASN A 413 -0.43 35.52 -39.66
N VAL A 414 -1.39 34.89 -40.34
CA VAL A 414 -2.70 35.49 -40.64
C VAL A 414 -3.47 35.77 -39.36
N ALA A 415 -3.53 34.81 -38.42
CA ALA A 415 -4.19 35.02 -37.12
C ALA A 415 -3.59 36.24 -36.38
N SER A 416 -2.25 36.33 -36.31
CA SER A 416 -1.56 37.47 -35.70
C SER A 416 -1.88 38.80 -36.42
N ARG A 417 -1.98 38.80 -37.75
CA ARG A 417 -2.34 40.00 -38.51
C ARG A 417 -3.78 40.42 -38.24
N LEU A 418 -4.73 39.49 -38.16
CA LEU A 418 -6.13 39.77 -37.81
C LEU A 418 -6.25 40.42 -36.41
N THR A 419 -5.35 40.09 -35.49
CA THR A 419 -5.24 40.71 -34.16
C THR A 419 -4.63 42.12 -34.19
N SER A 420 -4.25 42.68 -35.33
CA SER A 420 -3.73 44.06 -35.36
C SER A 420 -4.84 45.06 -34.99
N ALA A 421 -4.47 46.18 -34.34
CA ALA A 421 -5.42 47.15 -33.78
C ALA A 421 -6.26 47.89 -34.85
N ASP A 422 -5.82 47.88 -36.11
CA ASP A 422 -6.56 48.39 -37.27
C ASP A 422 -7.73 47.48 -37.67
N ILE A 423 -7.71 46.21 -37.28
CA ILE A 423 -8.67 45.17 -37.67
C ILE A 423 -9.55 44.79 -36.49
N ALA A 424 -9.02 44.02 -35.53
CA ALA A 424 -9.75 43.63 -34.32
C ALA A 424 -9.74 44.79 -33.32
N ARG A 425 -10.67 45.73 -33.41
CA ARG A 425 -10.67 46.89 -32.49
C ARG A 425 -11.00 46.48 -31.06
N ARG A 426 -11.15 47.49 -30.20
CA ARG A 426 -11.46 47.33 -28.77
C ARG A 426 -12.59 46.32 -28.54
N ASP A 427 -12.27 45.26 -27.81
CA ASP A 427 -13.19 44.18 -27.46
C ASP A 427 -13.85 43.54 -28.70
N GLN A 428 -13.12 43.37 -29.81
CA GLN A 428 -13.63 42.70 -31.02
C GLN A 428 -12.96 41.34 -31.25
N VAL A 429 -13.73 40.42 -31.83
CA VAL A 429 -13.27 39.13 -32.33
C VAL A 429 -13.32 39.16 -33.84
N ALA A 430 -12.16 39.06 -34.49
CA ALA A 430 -12.03 38.99 -35.94
C ALA A 430 -11.57 37.59 -36.37
N CYS A 431 -12.07 37.10 -37.49
CA CYS A 431 -11.65 35.83 -38.07
C CYS A 431 -11.50 35.88 -39.59
N SER A 432 -10.77 34.91 -40.14
CA SER A 432 -10.67 34.69 -41.59
C SER A 432 -11.94 34.07 -42.19
N ALA A 433 -12.05 34.09 -43.52
CA ALA A 433 -13.07 33.36 -44.27
C ALA A 433 -13.05 31.85 -43.99
N GLU A 434 -11.85 31.26 -43.91
CA GLU A 434 -11.66 29.84 -43.62
C GLU A 434 -12.30 29.49 -42.27
N THR A 435 -12.04 30.29 -41.24
CA THR A 435 -12.64 30.08 -39.91
C THR A 435 -14.14 30.24 -39.95
N LEU A 436 -14.65 31.29 -40.61
CA LEU A 436 -16.09 31.57 -40.72
C LEU A 436 -16.84 30.41 -41.39
N SER A 437 -16.25 29.80 -42.42
CA SER A 437 -16.86 28.69 -43.17
C SER A 437 -17.14 27.45 -42.30
N GLU A 438 -16.44 27.30 -41.17
CA GLU A 438 -16.55 26.15 -40.26
C GLU A 438 -17.50 26.40 -39.07
N LEU A 439 -18.04 27.61 -38.90
CA LEU A 439 -18.89 27.97 -37.77
C LEU A 439 -20.37 27.55 -37.95
N GLY A 440 -20.77 27.19 -39.17
CA GLY A 440 -22.15 26.85 -39.54
C GLY A 440 -23.00 28.08 -39.89
N SER A 441 -24.32 27.90 -39.98
CA SER A 441 -25.25 28.92 -40.52
C SER A 441 -25.79 29.95 -39.51
N ASP A 442 -25.53 29.77 -38.22
CA ASP A 442 -26.10 30.61 -37.14
C ASP A 442 -25.02 31.46 -36.47
N VAL A 443 -24.52 32.43 -37.24
CA VAL A 443 -23.44 33.33 -36.86
C VAL A 443 -23.83 34.76 -37.23
N ASP A 444 -23.73 35.68 -36.28
CA ASP A 444 -23.87 37.11 -36.54
C ASP A 444 -22.47 37.70 -36.76
N TYR A 445 -22.22 38.20 -37.98
CA TYR A 445 -20.93 38.72 -38.39
C TYR A 445 -21.04 40.00 -39.22
N VAL A 446 -19.96 40.79 -39.20
CA VAL A 446 -19.78 41.99 -40.02
C VAL A 446 -18.58 41.80 -40.93
N ASP A 447 -18.75 42.04 -42.23
CA ASP A 447 -17.65 42.02 -43.19
C ASP A 447 -16.75 43.26 -42.97
N LEU A 448 -15.47 43.01 -42.66
CA LEU A 448 -14.46 44.06 -42.45
C LEU A 448 -13.63 44.31 -43.72
N GLY A 449 -13.92 43.61 -44.82
CA GLY A 449 -13.18 43.66 -46.08
C GLY A 449 -11.96 42.76 -46.10
N ALA A 450 -11.21 42.83 -47.20
CA ALA A 450 -10.01 42.03 -47.40
C ALA A 450 -8.75 42.78 -46.94
N ILE A 451 -7.95 42.13 -46.11
CA ILE A 451 -6.71 42.69 -45.54
C ILE A 451 -5.49 42.11 -46.24
N GLN A 452 -4.50 42.96 -46.52
CA GLN A 452 -3.22 42.49 -47.02
C GLN A 452 -2.34 41.98 -45.86
N VAL A 453 -1.91 40.73 -45.97
CA VAL A 453 -1.02 40.08 -45.01
C VAL A 453 0.38 40.01 -45.64
N LYS A 454 1.39 40.45 -44.89
CA LYS A 454 2.77 40.47 -45.37
C LYS A 454 3.21 39.05 -45.75
N GLY A 455 3.62 38.87 -47.00
CA GLY A 455 4.07 37.57 -47.53
C GLY A 455 3.00 36.79 -48.30
N ARG A 456 1.75 37.28 -48.36
CA ARG A 456 0.69 36.75 -49.22
C ARG A 456 0.46 37.67 -50.42
N ALA A 457 0.22 37.07 -51.59
CA ALA A 457 -0.19 37.83 -52.78
C ALA A 457 -1.69 38.15 -52.76
N GLU A 458 -2.50 37.21 -52.27
CA GLU A 458 -3.95 37.35 -52.17
C GLU A 458 -4.34 37.93 -50.81
N PRO A 459 -5.16 39.00 -50.76
CA PRO A 459 -5.67 39.54 -49.51
C PRO A 459 -6.64 38.57 -48.84
N VAL A 460 -6.63 38.54 -47.51
CA VAL A 460 -7.44 37.64 -46.69
C VAL A 460 -8.75 38.36 -46.33
N ALA A 461 -9.89 37.77 -46.66
CA ALA A 461 -11.18 38.29 -46.22
C ALA A 461 -11.33 38.15 -44.70
N CYS A 462 -11.74 39.23 -44.05
CA CYS A 462 -11.80 39.36 -42.61
C CYS A 462 -13.24 39.67 -42.15
N TYR A 463 -13.68 38.99 -41.09
CA TYR A 463 -15.03 39.13 -40.55
C TYR A 463 -14.96 39.38 -39.05
N GLN A 464 -15.75 40.32 -38.54
CA GLN A 464 -15.97 40.46 -37.10
C GLN A 464 -17.10 39.54 -36.67
N ILE A 465 -16.89 38.70 -35.65
CA ILE A 465 -17.92 37.86 -35.08
C ILE A 465 -18.51 38.54 -33.83
N ASN A 466 -19.83 38.71 -33.82
CA ASN A 466 -20.55 39.28 -32.69
C ASN A 466 -21.21 38.19 -31.83
N ARG A 467 -21.63 37.07 -32.45
CA ARG A 467 -22.42 36.02 -31.79
C ARG A 467 -22.38 34.71 -32.57
N ILE A 468 -22.51 33.59 -31.86
CA ILE A 468 -22.72 32.24 -32.40
C ILE A 468 -23.88 31.56 -31.64
N GLY A 469 -24.70 30.77 -32.35
CA GLY A 469 -25.77 29.92 -31.77
C GLY A 469 -27.16 30.58 -31.76
N ALA A 470 -28.21 29.90 -31.30
CA ALA A 470 -29.59 30.39 -31.46
C ALA A 470 -29.89 31.64 -30.61
N LEU A 471 -30.67 32.58 -31.16
CA LEU A 471 -31.27 33.69 -30.39
C LEU A 471 -32.20 33.09 -29.34
N ALA A 472 -31.75 33.02 -28.08
CA ALA A 472 -32.67 32.88 -26.97
C ALA A 472 -33.46 34.19 -26.89
N ASN A 473 -34.60 34.26 -27.57
CA ASN A 473 -35.57 35.33 -27.32
C ASN A 473 -35.85 35.30 -25.81
N PRO A 474 -35.48 36.34 -25.05
CA PRO A 474 -35.92 36.40 -23.67
C PRO A 474 -37.44 36.38 -23.70
N ASN A 475 -38.05 35.41 -22.99
CA ASN A 475 -39.50 35.37 -22.85
C ASN A 475 -39.97 36.79 -22.50
N ALA A 476 -40.94 37.32 -23.26
CA ALA A 476 -41.49 38.64 -23.02
C ALA A 476 -41.83 38.78 -21.54
N ALA A 477 -41.33 39.84 -20.90
CA ALA A 477 -41.58 40.08 -19.48
C ALA A 477 -43.09 39.99 -19.23
N PRO A 478 -43.56 39.21 -18.23
CA PRO A 478 -44.98 39.13 -17.93
C PRO A 478 -45.51 40.53 -17.59
N ALA A 479 -46.73 40.83 -18.06
CA ALA A 479 -47.35 42.13 -17.85
C ALA A 479 -47.33 42.52 -16.36
N PRO A 480 -46.99 43.78 -16.02
CA PRO A 480 -46.90 44.20 -14.63
C PRO A 480 -48.23 43.98 -13.93
N GLN A 481 -48.21 43.24 -12.82
CA GLN A 481 -49.39 43.06 -11.97
C GLN A 481 -49.69 44.36 -11.23
N ILE A 482 -50.54 45.20 -11.84
CA ILE A 482 -51.16 46.32 -11.13
C ILE A 482 -52.15 45.73 -10.13
N ARG A 483 -51.84 45.78 -8.84
CA ARG A 483 -52.83 45.51 -7.78
C ARG A 483 -53.90 46.59 -7.85
N VAL A 484 -55.08 46.23 -8.37
CA VAL A 484 -56.28 47.05 -8.20
C VAL A 484 -56.66 46.97 -6.72
N ALA A 485 -56.43 48.06 -5.99
CA ALA A 485 -56.90 48.19 -4.62
C ALA A 485 -58.44 48.17 -4.63
N SER A 486 -59.02 47.17 -3.99
CA SER A 486 -60.45 47.08 -3.73
C SER A 486 -60.88 48.22 -2.81
N ALA A 487 -61.50 49.25 -3.38
CA ALA A 487 -62.32 50.18 -2.62
C ALA A 487 -63.65 49.48 -2.29
N ALA A 488 -63.94 49.31 -1.00
CA ALA A 488 -65.28 48.96 -0.52
C ALA A 488 -65.63 49.88 0.65
N VAL A 489 -66.65 50.68 0.38
CA VAL A 489 -67.25 51.73 1.18
C VAL A 489 -68.06 51.13 2.34
N ALA A 490 -67.97 51.75 3.52
CA ALA A 490 -68.80 51.44 4.67
C ALA A 490 -70.26 51.90 4.43
N GLY A 491 -71.22 51.01 4.68
CA GLY A 491 -72.65 51.29 4.69
C GLY A 491 -73.32 50.58 5.86
N SER A 492 -74.08 51.35 6.64
CA SER A 492 -74.76 50.98 7.88
C SER A 492 -75.98 50.06 7.70
N HIS A 493 -76.12 49.09 8.60
CA HIS A 493 -77.30 48.95 9.47
C HIS A 493 -76.92 48.23 10.76
#